data_AF-A0A446B5B6-F1
#
_entry.id   AF-A0A446B5B6-F1
#
_cell.length_a   1.000
_cell.length_b   1.000
_cell.length_c   1.000
_cell.angle_alpha   90.00
_cell.angle_beta   90.00
_cell.angle_gamma   90.00
#
_symmetry.space_group_name_H-M   'P 1'
#
loop_
_entity.id
_entity.type
_entity.pdbx_description
1 polymer ?
#
loop_
_entity_poly.entity_id
_entity_poly.type
_entity_poly.pdbx_seq_one_letter_code
_entity_poly.pdbx_strand_id
1 'polypeptide(L)'
;MFDNLIAPPNRSMRWSDPGYDSPPEDQFALVGHPIVNDRLGFVFHEACWALLEEALRPAPVPLPRMYAVNRSLPLPYESACHSWGHDYAGLVIVDDENYFPWEDRFQDLRNYTDPHPVFSRNPYRVAEVDDILGRAPEEPPAPVKLQNSHPTSEAMRDCFAALPAEICAAIAMYLPVADMLRARLASRAFWPIFHDQQFWAAQFKQSGERSWLFEARRDALPRDWRSLYRQTSDARIGPGLRNRQRVWRLIQGVVDILDLSWTDLETARTPDAIHCIEATADLTDRLVVASRVEALQAAFDASTADYS
;
A
#
# COMPACT_ATOMS: atom_id res chain seq x y z
N MET A 1 14.06 20.18 -14.22
CA MET A 1 13.13 21.06 -14.95
C MET A 1 12.33 20.16 -15.86
N PHE A 2 11.26 19.57 -15.31
CA PHE A 2 10.40 18.59 -15.96
C PHE A 2 9.09 19.33 -16.31
N ASP A 3 9.09 20.15 -17.34
CA ASP A 3 8.04 21.17 -17.43
C ASP A 3 6.72 20.62 -17.98
N ASN A 4 6.77 19.68 -18.93
CA ASN A 4 5.56 19.13 -19.56
C ASN A 4 5.62 17.59 -19.64
N LEU A 5 4.62 16.92 -19.09
CA LEU A 5 4.43 15.46 -19.18
C LEU A 5 3.45 15.14 -20.30
N ILE A 6 3.61 14.00 -20.98
CA ILE A 6 2.70 13.57 -22.06
C ILE A 6 1.97 12.30 -21.64
N ALA A 7 0.64 12.31 -21.77
CA ALA A 7 -0.18 11.12 -21.55
C ALA A 7 -1.33 11.05 -22.57
N PRO A 8 -1.55 9.89 -23.24
CA PRO A 8 -2.66 9.73 -24.17
C PRO A 8 -4.01 10.03 -23.49
N PRO A 9 -4.98 10.61 -24.22
CA PRO A 9 -6.30 10.94 -23.66
C PRO A 9 -7.16 9.69 -23.44
N ASN A 10 -6.87 8.63 -24.19
CA ASN A 10 -7.51 7.34 -24.01
C ASN A 10 -6.80 6.54 -22.91
N ARG A 11 -7.50 6.26 -21.81
CA ARG A 11 -7.02 5.44 -20.69
C ARG A 11 -6.51 4.05 -21.09
N SER A 12 -6.97 3.52 -22.23
CA SER A 12 -6.56 2.20 -22.72
C SER A 12 -5.28 2.24 -23.57
N MET A 13 -4.79 3.44 -23.89
CA MET A 13 -3.57 3.65 -24.66
C MET A 13 -2.41 4.01 -23.74
N ARG A 14 -1.21 3.63 -24.16
CA ARG A 14 0.05 4.01 -23.54
C ARG A 14 0.83 4.96 -24.41
N TRP A 15 1.60 5.83 -23.76
CA TRP A 15 2.55 6.70 -24.47
C TRP A 15 3.60 5.90 -25.25
N SER A 16 3.84 4.66 -24.84
CA SER A 16 4.77 3.72 -25.49
C SER A 16 4.09 2.76 -26.48
N ASP A 17 2.79 2.90 -26.74
CA ASP A 17 2.11 2.04 -27.70
C ASP A 17 2.59 2.34 -29.14
N PRO A 18 2.79 1.31 -29.99
CA PRO A 18 3.15 1.53 -31.38
C PRO A 18 2.13 2.41 -32.12
N GLY A 19 2.60 3.52 -32.68
CA GLY A 19 1.77 4.48 -33.43
C GLY A 19 1.20 5.63 -32.62
N TYR A 20 1.59 5.80 -31.35
CA TYR A 20 1.32 7.02 -30.61
C TYR A 20 2.44 8.05 -30.84
N ASP A 21 2.10 9.18 -31.46
CA ASP A 21 3.06 10.20 -31.90
C ASP A 21 3.33 11.29 -30.84
N SER A 22 2.82 11.13 -29.62
CA SER A 22 3.00 12.07 -28.49
C SER A 22 2.69 13.53 -28.85
N PRO A 23 1.46 13.82 -29.31
CA PRO A 23 1.15 15.14 -29.83
C PRO A 23 1.08 16.20 -28.71
N PRO A 24 1.39 17.48 -28.98
CA PRO A 24 1.49 18.51 -27.94
C PRO A 24 0.22 18.73 -27.13
N GLU A 25 -0.96 18.49 -27.71
CA GLU A 25 -2.26 18.55 -27.02
C GLU A 25 -2.40 17.52 -25.89
N ASP A 26 -1.58 16.47 -25.87
CA ASP A 26 -1.57 15.45 -24.83
C ASP A 26 -0.65 15.78 -23.66
N GLN A 27 -0.03 16.96 -23.71
CA GLN A 27 0.75 17.48 -22.59
C GLN A 27 -0.14 17.91 -21.42
N PHE A 28 0.37 17.72 -20.21
CA PHE A 28 -0.18 18.22 -18.97
C PHE A 28 0.95 18.61 -18.02
N ALA A 29 0.63 19.49 -17.05
CA ALA A 29 1.58 19.90 -16.03
C ALA A 29 1.43 19.08 -14.74
N LEU A 30 2.52 18.90 -14.00
CA LEU A 30 2.47 18.38 -12.64
C LEU A 30 1.80 19.41 -11.74
N VAL A 31 0.98 18.97 -10.79
CA VAL A 31 0.43 19.87 -9.78
C VAL A 31 1.56 20.58 -9.02
N GLY A 32 1.50 21.91 -8.94
CA GLY A 32 2.58 22.76 -8.45
C GLY A 32 3.27 23.58 -9.56
N HIS A 33 3.08 23.20 -10.82
CA HIS A 33 3.58 23.92 -12.00
C HIS A 33 2.47 24.68 -12.74
N PRO A 34 2.82 25.64 -13.62
CA PRO A 34 1.85 26.32 -14.48
C PRO A 34 1.04 25.32 -15.33
N ILE A 35 -0.27 25.55 -15.44
CA ILE A 35 -1.16 24.65 -16.18
C ILE A 35 -0.76 24.59 -17.67
N VAL A 36 -0.81 23.38 -18.25
CA VAL A 36 -0.57 23.12 -19.68
C VAL A 36 -1.81 22.48 -20.29
N ASN A 37 -2.30 23.01 -21.41
CA ASN A 37 -3.50 22.54 -22.12
C ASN A 37 -4.74 22.38 -21.22
N ASP A 38 -4.90 23.26 -20.22
CA ASP A 38 -5.95 23.19 -19.18
C ASP A 38 -5.93 21.87 -18.36
N ARG A 39 -4.76 21.21 -18.29
CA ARG A 39 -4.56 19.92 -17.63
C ARG A 39 -3.48 19.99 -16.55
N LEU A 40 -3.84 19.44 -15.39
CA LEU A 40 -2.94 19.16 -14.28
C LEU A 40 -3.06 17.70 -13.87
N GLY A 41 -1.97 17.14 -13.36
CA GLY A 41 -1.96 15.76 -12.91
C GLY A 41 -0.94 15.43 -11.85
N PHE A 42 -1.13 14.25 -11.28
CA PHE A 42 -0.22 13.62 -10.34
C PHE A 42 0.40 12.38 -10.96
N VAL A 43 1.60 12.04 -10.51
CA VAL A 43 2.46 11.02 -11.10
C VAL A 43 2.70 9.91 -10.07
N PHE A 44 2.49 8.65 -10.47
CA PHE A 44 2.73 7.45 -9.67
C PHE A 44 3.55 6.45 -10.46
N HIS A 45 4.45 5.71 -9.80
CA HIS A 45 5.06 4.54 -10.44
C HIS A 45 3.99 3.53 -10.83
N GLU A 46 4.05 2.98 -12.05
CA GLU A 46 3.07 1.98 -12.54
C GLU A 46 2.90 0.80 -11.56
N ALA A 47 4.01 0.29 -11.03
CA ALA A 47 3.97 -0.80 -10.07
C ALA A 47 3.28 -0.43 -8.74
N CYS A 48 3.43 0.82 -8.27
CA CYS A 48 2.75 1.29 -7.07
C CYS A 48 1.24 1.47 -7.31
N TRP A 49 0.88 1.99 -8.49
CA TRP A 49 -0.52 2.12 -8.91
C TRP A 49 -1.22 0.76 -8.99
N ALA A 50 -0.61 -0.21 -9.68
CA ALA A 50 -1.16 -1.56 -9.78
C ALA A 50 -1.35 -2.23 -8.40
N LEU A 51 -0.43 -2.01 -7.45
CA LEU A 51 -0.59 -2.50 -6.09
C LEU A 51 -1.72 -1.78 -5.33
N LEU A 52 -1.94 -0.49 -5.58
CA LEU A 52 -3.08 0.25 -5.01
C LEU A 52 -4.41 -0.28 -5.55
N GLU A 53 -4.49 -0.57 -6.84
CA GLU A 53 -5.66 -1.24 -7.43
C GLU A 53 -5.91 -2.59 -6.75
N GLU A 54 -4.86 -3.41 -6.52
CA GLU A 54 -5.01 -4.67 -5.79
C GLU A 54 -5.48 -4.50 -4.36
N ALA A 55 -5.01 -3.46 -3.67
CA ALA A 55 -5.40 -3.18 -2.30
C ALA A 55 -6.88 -2.77 -2.18
N LEU A 56 -7.44 -2.10 -3.21
CA LEU A 56 -8.81 -1.62 -3.24
C LEU A 56 -9.81 -2.59 -3.87
N ARG A 57 -9.35 -3.70 -4.46
CA ARG A 57 -10.26 -4.68 -5.09
C ARG A 57 -11.37 -5.14 -4.13
N PRO A 58 -12.59 -5.34 -4.67
CA PRO A 58 -12.98 -5.26 -6.08
C PRO A 58 -13.33 -3.84 -6.55
N ALA A 59 -13.27 -2.83 -5.68
CA ALA A 59 -13.58 -1.45 -6.04
C ALA A 59 -12.43 -0.84 -6.86
N PRO A 60 -12.74 0.07 -7.81
CA PRO A 60 -11.72 0.85 -8.49
C PRO A 60 -11.12 1.90 -7.55
N VAL A 61 -9.95 2.44 -7.90
CA VAL A 61 -9.37 3.59 -7.20
C VAL A 61 -10.34 4.78 -7.32
N PRO A 62 -10.77 5.40 -6.20
CA PRO A 62 -11.68 6.54 -6.25
C PRO A 62 -10.93 7.81 -6.71
N LEU A 63 -10.78 7.98 -8.03
CA LEU A 63 -9.96 9.06 -8.62
C LEU A 63 -10.30 10.47 -8.09
N PRO A 64 -11.57 10.87 -7.89
CA PRO A 64 -11.88 12.19 -7.32
C PRO A 64 -11.36 12.35 -5.88
N ARG A 65 -11.51 11.31 -5.05
CA ARG A 65 -11.00 11.30 -3.67
C ARG A 65 -9.47 11.31 -3.66
N MET A 66 -8.85 10.51 -4.51
CA MET A 66 -7.40 10.47 -4.67
C MET A 66 -6.86 11.84 -5.08
N TYR A 67 -7.49 12.50 -6.06
CA TYR A 67 -7.10 13.84 -6.46
C TYR A 67 -7.23 14.86 -5.32
N ALA A 68 -8.35 14.85 -4.59
CA ALA A 68 -8.57 15.73 -3.44
C ALA A 68 -7.53 15.52 -2.33
N VAL A 69 -7.18 14.26 -2.03
CA VAL A 69 -6.14 13.90 -1.06
C VAL A 69 -4.78 14.44 -1.52
N ASN A 70 -4.35 14.16 -2.75
CA ASN A 70 -3.04 14.61 -3.24
C ASN A 70 -2.94 16.14 -3.27
N ARG A 71 -4.03 16.86 -3.59
CA ARG A 71 -4.08 18.33 -3.51
C ARG A 71 -3.95 18.90 -2.10
N SER A 72 -4.29 18.10 -1.08
CA SER A 72 -4.19 18.51 0.33
C SER A 72 -2.80 18.29 0.92
N LEU A 73 -1.92 17.54 0.24
CA LEU A 73 -0.57 17.27 0.70
C LEU A 73 0.34 18.49 0.41
N PRO A 74 1.34 18.75 1.28
CA PRO A 74 2.39 19.70 0.96
C PRO A 74 3.07 19.29 -0.36
N LEU A 75 3.18 20.23 -1.29
CA LEU A 75 3.93 20.09 -2.53
C LEU A 75 5.29 20.74 -2.30
N PRO A 76 6.38 19.97 -2.09
CA PRO A 76 7.68 20.57 -1.94
C PRO A 76 8.06 21.26 -3.26
N TYR A 77 8.48 22.52 -3.19
CA TYR A 77 8.76 23.36 -4.36
C TYR A 77 9.79 22.73 -5.33
N GLU A 78 10.66 21.87 -4.82
CA GLU A 78 11.77 21.27 -5.58
C GLU A 78 11.57 19.78 -5.89
N SER A 79 10.51 19.14 -5.36
CA SER A 79 10.34 17.70 -5.47
C SER A 79 9.11 17.32 -6.29
N ALA A 80 9.32 16.43 -7.26
CA ALA A 80 8.25 15.79 -8.02
C ALA A 80 7.51 14.68 -7.23
N CYS A 81 7.80 14.51 -5.93
CA CYS A 81 7.17 13.49 -5.09
C CYS A 81 6.31 14.11 -3.97
N HIS A 82 5.17 13.49 -3.71
CA HIS A 82 4.27 13.89 -2.63
C HIS A 82 4.92 13.68 -1.27
N SER A 83 4.78 14.61 -0.34
CA SER A 83 5.07 14.31 1.06
C SER A 83 3.85 13.69 1.72
N TRP A 84 3.79 12.36 1.78
CA TRP A 84 2.78 11.62 2.56
C TRP A 84 3.07 11.64 4.07
N GLY A 85 4.04 12.45 4.53
CA GLY A 85 4.40 12.57 5.93
C GLY A 85 5.19 11.40 6.50
N HIS A 86 5.78 10.56 5.64
CA HIS A 86 6.58 9.41 6.05
C HIS A 86 7.92 9.34 5.30
N ASP A 87 8.86 8.61 5.88
CA ASP A 87 10.20 8.32 5.36
C ASP A 87 10.23 7.31 4.20
N TYR A 88 9.05 6.97 3.65
CA TYR A 88 8.85 5.96 2.62
C TYR A 88 9.39 4.59 3.05
N ALA A 89 9.23 4.28 4.33
CA ALA A 89 9.73 3.09 5.01
C ALA A 89 11.26 2.97 4.88
N GLY A 90 11.95 4.02 5.32
CA GLY A 90 13.41 4.15 5.35
C GLY A 90 14.08 4.44 4.01
N LEU A 91 13.32 4.91 3.00
CA LEU A 91 13.85 5.23 1.68
C LEU A 91 14.45 6.65 1.64
N VAL A 92 13.89 7.57 2.41
CA VAL A 92 14.34 8.97 2.55
C VAL A 92 14.48 9.29 4.03
N ILE A 93 15.28 10.28 4.40
CA ILE A 93 15.24 10.83 5.75
C ILE A 93 14.37 12.08 5.73
N VAL A 94 13.52 12.17 6.75
CA VAL A 94 12.67 13.32 7.01
C VAL A 94 13.30 14.08 8.17
N ASP A 95 13.63 15.35 7.94
CA ASP A 95 14.13 16.25 8.96
C ASP A 95 12.95 16.92 9.67
N ASP A 96 12.53 16.32 10.77
CA ASP A 96 11.48 16.84 11.64
C ASP A 96 12.02 17.80 12.72
N GLU A 97 13.34 17.97 12.80
CA GLU A 97 13.97 18.83 13.82
C GLU A 97 14.09 20.28 13.33
N ASN A 98 14.42 20.47 12.05
CA ASN A 98 14.72 21.80 11.49
C ASN A 98 13.63 22.36 10.59
N TYR A 99 12.62 21.56 10.20
CA TYR A 99 11.60 21.95 9.25
C TYR A 99 10.19 21.66 9.78
N PHE A 100 9.25 22.54 9.42
CA PHE A 100 7.84 22.35 9.73
C PHE A 100 7.18 21.32 8.79
N PRO A 101 6.05 20.69 9.18
CA PRO A 101 5.37 19.68 8.37
C PRO A 101 4.93 20.12 6.96
N TRP A 102 4.75 21.43 6.74
CA TRP A 102 4.36 22.03 5.46
C TRP A 102 5.56 22.49 4.60
N GLU A 103 6.79 22.34 5.10
CA GLU A 103 8.02 22.66 4.38
C GLU A 103 8.61 21.41 3.70
N ASP A 104 9.62 21.61 2.84
CA ASP A 104 10.38 20.48 2.30
C ASP A 104 11.29 19.91 3.37
N ARG A 105 10.90 18.75 3.90
CA ARG A 105 11.61 18.05 4.98
C ARG A 105 12.55 16.96 4.47
N PHE A 106 12.64 16.76 3.15
CA PHE A 106 13.42 15.66 2.62
C PHE A 106 14.88 16.05 2.51
N GLN A 107 15.73 15.40 3.32
CA GLN A 107 17.16 15.47 3.10
C GLN A 107 17.54 14.42 2.04
N ASP A 108 18.04 14.87 0.89
CA ASP A 108 18.56 13.96 -0.13
C ASP A 108 19.90 13.37 0.34
N LEU A 109 19.83 12.22 1.01
CA LEU A 109 21.02 11.53 1.52
C LEU A 109 21.70 10.65 0.48
N ARG A 110 21.28 10.69 -0.78
CA ARG A 110 21.63 9.62 -1.69
C ARG A 110 22.61 10.10 -2.74
N ASN A 111 23.89 9.97 -2.37
CA ASN A 111 24.96 9.58 -3.29
C ASN A 111 24.61 8.20 -3.90
N TYR A 112 23.60 8.14 -4.77
CA TYR A 112 23.28 6.92 -5.51
C TYR A 112 24.19 6.79 -6.71
N THR A 113 25.35 6.17 -6.49
CA THR A 113 26.14 5.67 -7.62
C THR A 113 25.76 4.25 -8.02
N ASP A 114 24.90 3.54 -7.26
CA ASP A 114 24.45 2.18 -7.60
C ASP A 114 22.99 1.88 -7.19
N PRO A 115 22.25 1.05 -7.95
CA PRO A 115 20.87 0.67 -7.64
C PRO A 115 20.78 -0.13 -6.33
N HIS A 116 19.98 0.34 -5.37
CA HIS A 116 19.76 -0.36 -4.10
C HIS A 116 19.17 -1.76 -4.34
N PRO A 117 19.71 -2.84 -3.73
CA PRO A 117 19.36 -4.22 -4.06
C PRO A 117 17.91 -4.61 -3.77
N VAL A 118 17.26 -3.90 -2.85
CA VAL A 118 15.84 -4.07 -2.50
C VAL A 118 14.97 -3.02 -3.20
N PHE A 119 15.30 -1.74 -3.06
CA PHE A 119 14.39 -0.65 -3.47
C PHE A 119 14.24 -0.51 -4.98
N SER A 120 15.22 -0.99 -5.75
CA SER A 120 15.20 -0.96 -7.22
C SER A 120 14.41 -2.12 -7.82
N ARG A 121 13.93 -3.08 -7.01
CA ARG A 121 13.15 -4.22 -7.49
C ARG A 121 11.70 -3.83 -7.76
N ASN A 122 11.10 -4.32 -8.84
CA ASN A 122 9.67 -4.06 -9.11
C ASN A 122 8.80 -4.71 -8.01
N PRO A 123 8.03 -3.93 -7.23
CA PRO A 123 7.24 -4.47 -6.12
C PRO A 123 5.95 -5.18 -6.59
N TYR A 124 5.47 -4.91 -7.81
CA TYR A 124 4.28 -5.56 -8.37
C TYR A 124 4.62 -6.85 -9.10
N ARG A 125 5.63 -6.85 -9.99
CA ARG A 125 6.08 -8.05 -10.72
C ARG A 125 7.25 -8.71 -9.99
N VAL A 126 6.93 -9.61 -9.06
CA VAL A 126 7.94 -10.29 -8.23
C VAL A 126 8.04 -11.77 -8.62
N ALA A 127 9.16 -12.15 -9.24
CA ALA A 127 9.39 -13.54 -9.70
C ALA A 127 9.45 -14.57 -8.55
N GLU A 128 9.77 -14.13 -7.33
CA GLU A 128 9.85 -14.98 -6.13
C GLU A 128 8.47 -15.52 -5.69
N VAL A 129 7.37 -14.94 -6.16
CA VAL A 129 6.00 -15.31 -5.77
C VAL A 129 5.68 -16.76 -6.17
N ASP A 130 5.92 -17.11 -7.42
CA ASP A 130 5.58 -18.44 -7.94
C ASP A 130 6.38 -19.54 -7.24
N ASP A 131 7.67 -19.26 -6.95
CA ASP A 131 8.51 -20.16 -6.17
C ASP A 131 7.95 -20.38 -4.77
N ILE A 132 7.62 -19.32 -4.03
CA ILE A 132 7.06 -19.46 -2.66
C ILE A 132 5.70 -20.17 -2.67
N LEU A 133 4.83 -19.86 -3.64
CA LEU A 133 3.51 -20.49 -3.72
C LEU A 133 3.56 -21.96 -4.16
N GLY A 134 4.63 -22.37 -4.84
CA GLY A 134 4.86 -23.74 -5.31
C GLY A 134 5.67 -24.62 -4.35
N ARG A 135 6.28 -24.06 -3.31
CA ARG A 135 7.07 -24.82 -2.32
C ARG A 135 6.21 -25.82 -1.56
N ALA A 136 6.79 -27.00 -1.31
CA ALA A 136 6.15 -28.01 -0.50
C ALA A 136 5.89 -27.51 0.94
N PRO A 137 4.80 -27.95 1.59
CA PRO A 137 4.54 -27.63 2.99
C PRO A 137 5.68 -28.10 3.90
N GLU A 138 6.06 -27.25 4.85
CA GLU A 138 6.98 -27.61 5.92
C GLU A 138 6.21 -28.24 7.08
N GLU A 139 6.61 -29.45 7.45
CA GLU A 139 6.05 -30.09 8.63
C GLU A 139 6.28 -29.21 9.88
N PRO A 140 5.28 -29.11 10.78
CA PRO A 140 5.51 -28.51 12.07
C PRO A 140 6.61 -29.28 12.82
N PRO A 141 7.40 -28.62 13.68
CA PRO A 141 8.16 -29.37 14.67
C PRO A 141 7.19 -30.29 15.42
N ALA A 142 7.58 -31.56 15.57
CA ALA A 142 6.75 -32.58 16.18
C ALA A 142 6.14 -32.04 17.48
N PRO A 143 4.83 -32.28 17.74
CA PRO A 143 4.22 -31.84 18.98
C PRO A 143 5.08 -32.38 20.11
N VAL A 144 5.73 -31.49 20.85
CA VAL A 144 6.40 -31.87 22.09
C VAL A 144 5.29 -32.51 22.91
N LYS A 145 5.42 -33.83 23.18
CA LYS A 145 4.49 -34.53 24.06
C LYS A 145 4.55 -33.79 25.38
N LEU A 146 3.58 -32.91 25.60
CA LEU A 146 3.42 -32.23 26.85
C LEU A 146 3.09 -33.33 27.84
N GLN A 147 4.10 -33.68 28.63
CA GLN A 147 3.89 -34.52 29.80
C GLN A 147 2.73 -33.89 30.54
N ASN A 148 1.76 -34.72 30.91
CA ASN A 148 0.64 -34.34 31.78
C ASN A 148 1.23 -33.92 33.13
N SER A 149 1.78 -32.71 33.22
CA SER A 149 2.07 -32.07 34.47
C SER A 149 0.74 -31.69 35.09
N HIS A 150 0.53 -32.16 36.32
CA HIS A 150 -0.62 -31.80 37.14
C HIS A 150 -0.82 -30.27 37.08
N PRO A 151 -2.08 -29.78 37.02
CA PRO A 151 -2.33 -28.35 37.00
C PRO A 151 -1.67 -27.72 38.23
N THR A 152 -0.66 -26.90 38.00
CA THR A 152 -0.11 -26.01 39.02
C THR A 152 -1.19 -25.01 39.42
N SER A 153 -1.11 -24.45 40.63
CA SER A 153 -2.01 -23.41 41.16
C SER A 153 -2.27 -22.25 40.18
N GLU A 154 -1.33 -21.96 39.27
CA GLU A 154 -1.47 -20.96 38.20
C GLU A 154 -2.47 -21.36 37.09
N ALA A 155 -2.57 -22.65 36.74
CA ALA A 155 -3.55 -23.13 35.75
C ALA A 155 -5.00 -22.98 36.25
N MET A 156 -5.21 -22.91 37.57
CA MET A 156 -6.51 -22.59 38.19
C MET A 156 -6.92 -21.11 38.03
N ARG A 157 -6.02 -20.22 37.59
CA ARG A 157 -6.27 -18.79 37.37
C ARG A 157 -6.35 -18.39 35.89
N ASP A 158 -6.23 -19.35 34.97
CA ASP A 158 -6.35 -19.06 33.54
C ASP A 158 -7.81 -18.75 33.17
N CYS A 159 -8.14 -17.46 33.09
CA CYS A 159 -9.49 -17.01 32.73
C CYS A 159 -9.86 -17.36 31.29
N PHE A 160 -8.88 -17.54 30.38
CA PHE A 160 -9.16 -17.94 29.00
C PHE A 160 -9.54 -19.42 28.92
N ALA A 161 -9.08 -20.26 29.85
CA ALA A 161 -9.50 -21.66 29.93
C ALA A 161 -10.98 -21.82 30.33
N ALA A 162 -11.61 -20.79 30.89
CA ALA A 162 -13.04 -20.76 31.20
C ALA A 162 -13.91 -20.33 29.99
N LEU A 163 -13.30 -19.81 28.93
CA LEU A 163 -14.01 -19.39 27.72
C LEU A 163 -14.23 -20.57 26.76
N PRO A 164 -15.31 -20.59 25.97
CA PRO A 164 -15.46 -21.51 24.86
C PRO A 164 -14.32 -21.36 23.85
N ALA A 165 -13.93 -22.46 23.20
CA ALA A 165 -12.82 -22.48 22.25
C ALA A 165 -13.04 -21.51 21.06
N GLU A 166 -14.30 -21.31 20.67
CA GLU A 166 -14.72 -20.38 19.63
C GLU A 166 -14.43 -18.93 20.00
N ILE A 167 -14.58 -18.57 21.29
CA ILE A 167 -14.28 -17.23 21.79
C ILE A 167 -12.75 -17.03 21.83
N CYS A 168 -11.99 -18.04 22.26
CA CYS A 168 -10.53 -17.99 22.20
C CYS A 168 -10.02 -17.86 20.76
N ALA A 169 -10.64 -18.56 19.80
CA ALA A 169 -10.33 -18.44 18.38
C ALA A 169 -10.67 -17.04 17.84
N ALA A 170 -11.84 -16.50 18.20
CA ALA A 170 -12.22 -15.14 17.83
C ALA A 170 -11.24 -14.10 18.40
N ILE A 171 -10.87 -14.20 19.67
CA ILE A 171 -9.85 -13.34 20.28
C ILE A 171 -8.53 -13.44 19.50
N ALA A 172 -8.07 -14.66 19.20
CA ALA A 172 -6.83 -14.85 18.48
C ALA A 172 -6.84 -14.21 17.08
N MET A 173 -7.98 -14.22 16.39
CA MET A 173 -8.14 -13.58 15.07
C MET A 173 -7.95 -12.06 15.08
N TYR A 174 -8.08 -11.41 16.24
CA TYR A 174 -7.83 -9.97 16.41
C TYR A 174 -6.42 -9.65 16.92
N LEU A 175 -5.62 -10.66 17.28
CA LEU A 175 -4.25 -10.45 17.76
C LEU A 175 -3.25 -10.48 16.60
N PRO A 176 -2.19 -9.64 16.65
CA PRO A 176 -0.99 -9.87 15.85
C PRO A 176 -0.47 -11.30 16.08
N VAL A 177 0.10 -11.93 15.06
CA VAL A 177 0.57 -13.31 15.13
C VAL A 177 1.61 -13.48 16.23
N ALA A 178 2.48 -12.49 16.42
CA ALA A 178 3.48 -12.50 17.49
C ALA A 178 2.84 -12.60 18.88
N ASP A 179 1.73 -11.91 19.10
CA ASP A 179 1.03 -11.90 20.38
C ASP A 179 0.15 -13.14 20.55
N MET A 180 -0.46 -13.67 19.49
CA MET A 180 -1.10 -14.98 19.54
C MET A 180 -0.09 -16.08 19.96
N LEU A 181 1.11 -16.07 19.37
CA LEU A 181 2.16 -17.04 19.71
C LEU A 181 2.62 -16.89 21.17
N ARG A 182 2.65 -15.67 21.72
CA ARG A 182 2.91 -15.41 23.15
C ARG A 182 1.75 -15.84 24.04
N ALA A 183 0.51 -15.57 23.64
CA ALA A 183 -0.70 -15.99 24.36
C ALA A 183 -0.73 -17.51 24.53
N ARG A 184 -0.28 -18.26 23.52
CA ARG A 184 -0.11 -19.72 23.60
C ARG A 184 0.89 -20.16 24.67
N LEU A 185 1.94 -19.38 24.92
CA LEU A 185 2.90 -19.67 25.99
C LEU A 185 2.32 -19.35 27.37
N ALA A 186 1.43 -18.35 27.44
CA ALA A 186 0.80 -17.90 28.69
C ALA A 186 -0.44 -18.70 29.08
N SER A 187 -1.22 -19.18 28.11
CA SER A 187 -2.49 -19.90 28.32
C SER A 187 -2.63 -21.07 27.36
N ARG A 188 -3.05 -22.22 27.92
CA ARG A 188 -3.27 -23.45 27.13
C ARG A 188 -4.52 -23.35 26.24
N ALA A 189 -5.44 -22.43 26.54
CA ALA A 189 -6.65 -22.21 25.75
C ALA A 189 -6.34 -21.83 24.28
N PHE A 190 -5.18 -21.21 24.03
CA PHE A 190 -4.75 -20.80 22.69
C PHE A 190 -3.92 -21.86 21.93
N TRP A 191 -3.62 -23.01 22.53
CA TRP A 191 -2.83 -24.06 21.86
C TRP A 191 -3.44 -24.59 20.57
N PRO A 192 -4.76 -24.88 20.49
CA PRO A 192 -5.37 -25.37 19.26
C PRO A 192 -5.22 -24.41 18.09
N ILE A 193 -5.20 -23.09 18.36
CA ILE A 193 -5.12 -22.04 17.33
C ILE A 193 -3.86 -22.15 16.48
N PHE A 194 -2.76 -22.64 17.05
CA PHE A 194 -1.53 -22.81 16.26
C PHE A 194 -1.69 -23.78 15.08
N HIS A 195 -2.58 -24.76 15.21
CA HIS A 195 -2.84 -25.74 14.16
C HIS A 195 -4.06 -25.38 13.30
N ASP A 196 -4.73 -24.27 13.61
CA ASP A 196 -5.91 -23.81 12.89
C ASP A 196 -5.53 -23.13 11.56
N GLN A 197 -5.87 -23.78 10.45
CA GLN A 197 -5.62 -23.26 9.11
C GLN A 197 -6.44 -22.01 8.79
N GLN A 198 -7.61 -21.80 9.43
CA GLN A 198 -8.41 -20.61 9.22
C GLN A 198 -7.73 -19.37 9.82
N PHE A 199 -7.14 -19.51 11.01
CA PHE A 199 -6.33 -18.47 11.62
C PHE A 199 -5.16 -18.06 10.71
N TRP A 200 -4.42 -19.03 10.18
CA TRP A 200 -3.28 -18.73 9.31
C TRP A 200 -3.71 -18.16 7.96
N ALA A 201 -4.81 -18.66 7.37
CA ALA A 201 -5.39 -18.11 6.15
C ALA A 201 -5.80 -16.65 6.31
N ALA A 202 -6.30 -16.28 7.49
CA ALA A 202 -6.69 -14.91 7.80
C ALA A 202 -5.54 -13.90 7.67
N GLN A 203 -4.31 -14.33 7.91
CA GLN A 203 -3.13 -13.49 7.77
C GLN A 203 -2.86 -13.07 6.32
N PHE A 204 -3.39 -13.80 5.35
CA PHE A 204 -3.28 -13.48 3.92
C PHE A 204 -4.50 -12.73 3.39
N LYS A 205 -5.55 -12.54 4.20
CA LYS A 205 -6.70 -11.69 3.84
C LYS A 205 -6.28 -10.22 3.72
N GLN A 206 -7.19 -9.39 3.21
CA GLN A 206 -6.93 -7.99 2.88
C GLN A 206 -6.36 -7.19 4.08
N SER A 207 -6.86 -7.45 5.29
CA SER A 207 -6.40 -6.82 6.54
C SER A 207 -5.33 -7.61 7.30
N GLY A 208 -4.83 -8.72 6.75
CA GLY A 208 -3.88 -9.60 7.42
C GLY A 208 -2.42 -9.15 7.27
N GLU A 209 -1.53 -9.63 8.14
CA GLU A 209 -0.09 -9.26 8.14
C GLU A 209 0.68 -9.66 6.86
N ARG A 210 0.11 -10.55 6.05
CA ARG A 210 0.63 -11.06 4.77
C ARG A 210 -0.28 -10.72 3.60
N SER A 211 -1.14 -9.71 3.76
CA SER A 211 -2.02 -9.18 2.70
C SER A 211 -1.28 -8.81 1.41
N TRP A 212 0.00 -8.45 1.52
CA TRP A 212 0.93 -8.17 0.42
C TRP A 212 1.20 -9.36 -0.51
N LEU A 213 0.94 -10.60 -0.08
CA LEU A 213 0.96 -11.79 -0.93
C LEU A 213 -0.47 -12.10 -1.41
N PHE A 214 -1.04 -11.16 -2.16
CA PHE A 214 -2.43 -11.24 -2.61
C PHE A 214 -2.68 -12.39 -3.59
N GLU A 215 -1.65 -12.88 -4.28
CA GLU A 215 -1.75 -14.03 -5.19
C GLU A 215 -2.17 -15.31 -4.47
N ALA A 216 -1.81 -15.47 -3.19
CA ALA A 216 -2.20 -16.62 -2.39
C ALA A 216 -3.73 -16.76 -2.25
N ARG A 217 -4.49 -15.67 -2.48
CA ARG A 217 -5.96 -15.66 -2.41
C ARG A 217 -6.64 -15.84 -3.76
N ARG A 218 -5.91 -15.75 -4.87
CA ARG A 218 -6.49 -15.71 -6.22
C ARG A 218 -6.89 -17.07 -6.74
N ASP A 219 -6.16 -18.10 -6.34
CA ASP A 219 -6.49 -19.47 -6.68
C ASP A 219 -7.17 -20.20 -5.51
N ALA A 220 -7.98 -21.19 -5.85
CA ALA A 220 -8.65 -22.05 -4.88
C ALA A 220 -7.77 -23.24 -4.49
N LEU A 221 -6.45 -23.15 -4.65
CA LEU A 221 -5.57 -24.27 -4.38
C LEU A 221 -5.54 -24.57 -2.87
N PRO A 222 -5.67 -25.83 -2.45
CA PRO A 222 -5.46 -26.22 -1.06
C PRO A 222 -4.03 -25.88 -0.64
N ARG A 223 -3.88 -25.17 0.49
CA ARG A 223 -2.59 -24.69 0.99
C ARG A 223 -2.48 -24.94 2.50
N ASP A 224 -1.28 -25.30 2.97
CA ASP A 224 -0.93 -25.18 4.37
C ASP A 224 -0.53 -23.73 4.64
N TRP A 225 -1.49 -22.94 5.13
CA TRP A 225 -1.34 -21.52 5.41
C TRP A 225 -0.31 -21.25 6.50
N ARG A 226 -0.19 -22.14 7.47
CA ARG A 226 0.83 -22.04 8.53
C ARG A 226 2.22 -22.18 7.94
N SER A 227 2.41 -23.18 7.08
CA SER A 227 3.67 -23.36 6.36
C SER A 227 3.99 -22.14 5.50
N LEU A 228 3.02 -21.65 4.71
CA LEU A 228 3.20 -20.47 3.87
C LEU A 228 3.58 -19.23 4.69
N TYR A 229 2.93 -19.02 5.85
CA TYR A 229 3.28 -17.94 6.77
C TYR A 229 4.73 -18.02 7.24
N ARG A 230 5.21 -19.22 7.60
CA ARG A 230 6.61 -19.43 8.00
C ARG A 230 7.57 -19.15 6.84
N GLN A 231 7.25 -19.64 5.66
CA GLN A 231 8.07 -19.45 4.46
C GLN A 231 8.14 -17.99 4.00
N THR A 232 7.15 -17.18 4.37
CA THR A 232 7.06 -15.74 4.09
C THR A 232 7.52 -14.87 5.27
N SER A 233 8.39 -15.40 6.14
CA SER A 233 9.07 -14.60 7.16
C SER A 233 10.17 -13.73 6.56
N ASP A 234 10.46 -12.58 7.15
CA ASP A 234 11.42 -11.59 6.63
C ASP A 234 12.82 -12.17 6.36
N ALA A 235 13.23 -13.17 7.15
CA ALA A 235 14.49 -13.89 7.00
C ALA A 235 14.55 -14.82 5.77
N ARG A 236 13.39 -15.17 5.19
CA ARG A 236 13.26 -16.19 4.13
C ARG A 236 12.79 -15.63 2.78
N ILE A 237 12.24 -14.42 2.77
CA ILE A 237 11.84 -13.74 1.54
C ILE A 237 13.03 -13.01 0.90
N GLY A 238 13.06 -13.02 -0.43
CA GLY A 238 14.08 -12.34 -1.20
C GLY A 238 13.85 -10.83 -1.32
N PRO A 239 14.78 -10.11 -1.97
CA PRO A 239 14.72 -8.65 -2.09
C PRO A 239 13.46 -8.16 -2.82
N GLY A 240 12.92 -8.92 -3.78
CA GLY A 240 11.70 -8.53 -4.50
C GLY A 240 10.49 -8.49 -3.58
N LEU A 241 10.29 -9.57 -2.80
CA LEU A 241 9.18 -9.64 -1.84
C LEU A 241 9.35 -8.69 -0.66
N ARG A 242 10.59 -8.43 -0.22
CA ARG A 242 10.86 -7.38 0.79
C ARG A 242 10.43 -6.01 0.29
N ASN A 243 10.75 -5.67 -0.96
CA ASN A 243 10.31 -4.39 -1.53
C ASN A 243 8.78 -4.33 -1.69
N ARG A 244 8.15 -5.44 -2.11
CA ARG A 244 6.68 -5.53 -2.15
C ARG A 244 6.06 -5.32 -0.77
N GLN A 245 6.51 -6.05 0.25
CA GLN A 245 6.03 -5.90 1.63
C GLN A 245 6.16 -4.46 2.11
N ARG A 246 7.31 -3.81 1.83
CA ARG A 246 7.54 -2.40 2.15
C ARG A 246 6.52 -1.47 1.46
N VAL A 247 6.43 -1.54 0.13
CA VAL A 247 5.55 -0.69 -0.67
C VAL A 247 4.08 -0.93 -0.33
N TRP A 248 3.70 -2.18 -0.06
CA TRP A 248 2.35 -2.53 0.35
C TRP A 248 1.93 -1.84 1.66
N ARG A 249 2.83 -1.74 2.66
CA ARG A 249 2.56 -1.00 3.90
C ARG A 249 2.27 0.48 3.63
N LEU A 250 3.02 1.09 2.70
CA LEU A 250 2.78 2.48 2.29
C LEU A 250 1.41 2.61 1.62
N ILE A 251 1.05 1.67 0.76
CA ILE A 251 -0.23 1.63 0.07
C ILE A 251 -1.39 1.46 1.05
N GLN A 252 -1.26 0.63 2.08
CA GLN A 252 -2.29 0.51 3.12
C GLN A 252 -2.55 1.86 3.81
N GLY A 253 -1.50 2.63 4.11
CA GLY A 253 -1.67 4.00 4.63
C GLY A 253 -2.41 4.93 3.66
N VAL A 254 -2.16 4.81 2.35
CA VAL A 254 -2.92 5.57 1.33
C VAL A 254 -4.38 5.12 1.31
N VAL A 255 -4.66 3.82 1.38
CA VAL A 255 -6.03 3.28 1.46
C VAL A 255 -6.76 3.84 2.68
N ASP A 256 -6.12 3.81 3.86
CA ASP A 256 -6.70 4.36 5.08
C ASP A 256 -7.07 5.84 4.90
N ILE A 257 -6.21 6.65 4.27
CA ILE A 257 -6.47 8.07 3.97
C ILE A 257 -7.63 8.25 2.98
N LEU A 258 -7.71 7.39 1.96
CA LEU A 258 -8.80 7.43 0.98
C LEU A 258 -10.14 7.11 1.65
N ASP A 259 -10.16 6.19 2.61
CA ASP A 259 -11.33 5.78 3.39
C ASP A 259 -11.73 6.81 4.46
N LEU A 260 -10.87 7.79 4.80
CA LEU A 260 -11.25 8.89 5.68
C LEU A 260 -12.38 9.72 5.07
N SER A 261 -13.56 9.64 5.67
CA SER A 261 -14.67 10.55 5.41
C SER A 261 -14.91 11.43 6.65
N TRP A 262 -15.13 12.73 6.45
CA TRP A 262 -15.68 13.58 7.50
C TRP A 262 -17.13 13.18 7.75
N THR A 263 -17.48 12.83 8.99
CA THR A 263 -18.83 12.36 9.35
C THR A 263 -19.84 13.48 9.63
N ASP A 264 -19.48 14.75 9.40
CA ASP A 264 -20.37 15.88 9.69
C ASP A 264 -20.86 16.63 8.44
N LEU A 265 -22.19 16.60 8.31
CA LEU A 265 -23.12 17.51 7.63
C LEU A 265 -23.33 17.35 6.11
N GLU A 266 -24.57 16.98 5.80
CA GLU A 266 -25.28 16.91 4.50
C GLU A 266 -25.28 18.20 3.64
N THR A 267 -24.28 19.08 3.74
CA THR A 267 -24.30 20.38 3.04
C THR A 267 -22.95 20.82 2.47
N ALA A 268 -22.19 19.90 1.88
CA ALA A 268 -21.09 20.30 0.99
C ALA A 268 -21.63 20.34 -0.44
N ARG A 269 -21.73 21.57 -0.99
CA ARG A 269 -21.97 21.83 -2.41
C ARG A 269 -21.17 20.82 -3.25
N THR A 270 -21.82 20.13 -4.18
CA THR A 270 -21.12 19.42 -5.26
C THR A 270 -20.19 20.43 -5.92
N PRO A 271 -18.86 20.29 -5.79
CA PRO A 271 -17.95 21.07 -6.62
C PRO A 271 -18.29 20.72 -8.08
N ASP A 272 -18.19 21.69 -8.98
CA ASP A 272 -18.27 21.46 -10.43
C ASP A 272 -17.55 20.15 -10.77
N ALA A 273 -18.18 19.30 -11.58
CA ALA A 273 -17.75 17.93 -11.81
C ALA A 273 -16.29 17.88 -12.29
N ILE A 274 -15.36 17.64 -11.35
CA ILE A 274 -13.95 17.42 -11.65
C ILE A 274 -13.86 16.10 -12.41
N HIS A 275 -13.50 16.16 -13.69
CA HIS A 275 -13.33 14.97 -14.51
C HIS A 275 -11.91 14.43 -14.35
N CYS A 276 -11.75 13.45 -13.45
CA CYS A 276 -10.47 12.76 -13.23
C CYS A 276 -10.39 11.50 -14.12
N ILE A 277 -9.30 11.34 -14.87
CA ILE A 277 -9.01 10.15 -15.67
C ILE A 277 -7.63 9.59 -15.31
N GLU A 278 -7.49 8.27 -15.36
CA GLU A 278 -6.19 7.59 -15.28
C GLU A 278 -5.59 7.48 -16.69
N ALA A 279 -4.30 7.78 -16.83
CA ALA A 279 -3.55 7.63 -18.06
C ALA A 279 -2.11 7.22 -17.76
N THR A 280 -1.38 6.64 -18.72
CA THR A 280 0.05 6.38 -18.54
C THR A 280 0.86 7.53 -19.14
N ALA A 281 1.93 7.96 -18.47
CA ALA A 281 2.74 9.09 -18.92
C ALA A 281 4.22 8.72 -19.09
N ASP A 282 4.90 9.44 -19.98
CA ASP A 282 6.36 9.36 -20.12
C ASP A 282 7.04 10.26 -19.09
N LEU A 283 7.97 9.67 -18.33
CA LEU A 283 9.00 10.38 -17.58
C LEU A 283 10.32 9.74 -18.00
N THR A 284 11.21 10.54 -18.57
CA THR A 284 12.54 10.10 -19.04
C THR A 284 13.12 9.02 -18.12
N ASP A 285 13.17 7.79 -18.64
CA ASP A 285 13.67 6.53 -18.08
C ASP A 285 12.79 5.71 -17.09
N ARG A 286 11.52 6.07 -16.79
CA ARG A 286 10.63 5.23 -15.95
C ARG A 286 9.14 5.25 -16.33
N LEU A 287 8.50 4.07 -16.29
CA LEU A 287 7.06 3.88 -16.49
C LEU A 287 6.24 4.44 -15.31
N VAL A 288 5.34 5.37 -15.60
CA VAL A 288 4.49 6.07 -14.63
C VAL A 288 3.02 6.06 -15.06
N VAL A 289 2.12 5.88 -14.10
CA VAL A 289 0.68 6.14 -14.22
C VAL A 289 0.39 7.55 -13.69
N ALA A 290 -0.26 8.37 -14.49
CA ALA A 290 -0.72 9.70 -14.13
C ALA A 290 -2.23 9.74 -13.94
N SER A 291 -2.71 10.42 -12.90
CA SER A 291 -4.11 10.82 -12.81
C SER A 291 -4.24 12.23 -13.39
N ARG A 292 -4.96 12.35 -14.50
CA ARG A 292 -5.27 13.58 -15.22
C ARG A 292 -6.58 14.15 -14.70
N VAL A 293 -6.66 15.47 -14.56
CA VAL A 293 -7.91 16.19 -14.33
C VAL A 293 -8.16 17.13 -15.49
N GLU A 294 -9.33 17.04 -16.10
CA GLU A 294 -9.85 18.07 -17.01
C GLU A 294 -10.64 19.07 -16.16
N ALA A 295 -10.08 20.25 -15.93
CA ALA A 295 -10.80 21.33 -15.28
C ALA A 295 -11.71 22.01 -16.31
N LEU A 296 -13.01 22.10 -16.03
CA LEU A 296 -13.84 23.11 -16.67
C LEU A 296 -13.35 24.49 -16.18
N GLN A 297 -13.08 25.39 -17.14
CA GLN A 297 -12.53 26.75 -17.00
C GLN A 297 -13.08 27.61 -15.83
N ALA A 298 -14.18 27.24 -15.20
CA ALA A 298 -14.90 28.06 -14.22
C ALA A 298 -14.26 28.12 -12.81
N ALA A 299 -13.37 27.19 -12.43
CA ALA A 299 -12.85 27.12 -11.07
C ALA A 299 -11.53 27.89 -10.82
N PHE A 300 -10.79 28.24 -11.89
CA PHE A 300 -9.50 28.94 -11.75
C PHE A 300 -9.66 30.44 -11.49
N ASP A 301 -10.71 31.05 -12.05
CA ASP A 301 -10.99 32.49 -11.94
C ASP A 301 -11.49 32.91 -10.54
N ALA A 302 -11.91 31.97 -9.69
CA ALA A 302 -12.40 32.28 -8.35
C ALA A 302 -11.30 32.37 -7.29
N SER A 303 -10.10 31.81 -7.53
CA SER A 303 -9.00 31.82 -6.55
C SER A 303 -8.05 33.00 -6.71
N THR A 304 -8.05 33.68 -7.86
CA THR A 304 -7.15 34.80 -8.16
C THR A 304 -7.81 36.17 -8.02
N ALA A 305 -9.13 36.22 -7.77
CA ALA A 305 -9.87 37.47 -7.61
C ALA A 305 -9.79 38.09 -6.20
N ASP A 306 -9.33 37.35 -5.17
CA ASP A 306 -9.27 37.84 -3.78
C ASP A 306 -7.91 38.46 -3.39
N TYR A 307 -6.99 38.63 -4.34
CA TYR A 307 -5.74 39.38 -4.16
C TYR A 307 -5.54 40.39 -5.29
N SER A 308 -6.49 41.32 -5.45
CA SER A 308 -6.35 42.54 -6.26
C SER A 308 -6.78 43.76 -5.46
#